data_AF-A0A1V4XMT4-F1
#
_entry.id   AF-A0A1V4XMT4-F1
#
_cell.length_a   1.000
_cell.length_b   1.000
_cell.length_c   1.000
_cell.angle_alpha   90.00
_cell.angle_beta   90.00
_cell.angle_gamma   90.00
#
_symmetry.space_group_name_H-M   'P 1'
#
loop_
_entity.id
_entity.type
_entity.pdbx_description
1 polymer ?
#
loop_
_entity_poly.entity_id
_entity_poly.type
_entity_poly.pdbx_seq_one_letter_code
_entity_poly.pdbx_strand_id
1 'polypeptide(L)' 'MNRESYRDFDATELYCPRCKRAVRVRKRLLLILPQGEKYDYSCAFCGTSVGDKLVTARDGVRILSR' A
#
# COMPACT_ATOMS: atom_id res chain seq x y z
N MET A 1 -15.33 23.50 10.26
CA MET A 1 -14.76 23.16 8.94
C MET A 1 -14.19 21.76 9.04
N ASN A 2 -14.92 20.74 8.56
CA ASN A 2 -14.55 19.33 8.69
C ASN A 2 -13.33 19.04 7.79
N ARG A 3 -12.16 18.84 8.40
CA ARG A 3 -10.83 18.71 7.75
C ARG A 3 -10.54 17.27 7.30
N GLU A 4 -11.46 16.64 6.59
CA GLU A 4 -11.25 15.29 6.02
C GLU A 4 -10.98 15.38 4.49
N SER A 5 -10.28 16.44 4.04
CA SER A 5 -9.99 16.66 2.60
C SER A 5 -8.77 15.89 2.09
N TYR A 6 -8.03 15.19 2.96
CA TYR A 6 -6.82 14.46 2.59
C TYR A 6 -7.08 12.96 2.70
N ARG A 7 -7.39 12.33 1.55
CA ARG A 7 -7.42 10.86 1.45
C ARG A 7 -6.00 10.36 1.24
N ASP A 8 -5.68 9.20 1.81
CA ASP A 8 -4.41 8.54 1.56
C ASP A 8 -4.17 8.33 0.06
N PHE A 9 -3.02 8.79 -0.46
CA PHE A 9 -2.67 8.65 -1.87
C PHE A 9 -2.10 7.27 -2.18
N ASP A 10 -2.60 6.64 -3.23
CA ASP A 10 -2.03 5.40 -3.75
C ASP A 10 -1.12 5.67 -4.95
N ALA A 11 -0.03 4.91 -5.05
CA ALA A 11 0.85 4.98 -6.20
C ALA A 11 0.11 4.40 -7.43
N THR A 12 0.03 5.18 -8.50
CA THR A 12 -0.52 4.72 -9.79
C THR A 12 0.57 4.10 -10.65
N GLU A 13 1.79 4.65 -10.61
CA GLU A 13 2.96 4.18 -11.33
C GLU A 13 4.22 4.21 -10.47
N LEU A 14 5.10 3.21 -10.67
CA LEU A 14 6.43 3.14 -10.07
C LEU A 14 7.43 2.59 -11.09
N TYR A 15 8.72 2.84 -10.89
CA TYR A 15 9.76 2.23 -11.71
C TYR A 15 9.90 0.75 -11.39
N CYS A 16 9.87 -0.11 -12.42
CA CYS A 16 10.11 -1.54 -12.26
C CYS A 16 11.53 -1.90 -12.71
N PRO A 17 12.36 -2.51 -11.84
CA PRO A 17 13.73 -2.88 -12.20
C PRO A 17 13.81 -4.02 -13.21
N ARG A 18 12.78 -4.88 -13.30
CA ARG A 18 12.71 -5.95 -14.31
C ARG A 18 12.25 -5.45 -15.67
N CYS A 19 11.25 -4.56 -15.73
CA CYS A 19 10.77 -3.97 -16.99
C CYS A 19 11.61 -2.77 -17.45
N LYS A 20 12.46 -2.24 -16.57
CA LYS A 20 13.35 -1.09 -16.79
C LYS A 20 12.64 0.19 -17.25
N ARG A 21 11.42 0.41 -16.74
CA ARG A 21 10.59 1.58 -17.05
C ARG A 21 9.58 1.86 -15.94
N ALA A 22 9.00 3.06 -15.96
CA ALA A 22 7.79 3.35 -15.19
C ALA A 22 6.65 2.44 -15.66
N VAL A 23 5.97 1.82 -14.72
CA VAL A 23 4.86 0.90 -14.96
C VAL A 23 3.72 1.19 -14.00
N ARG A 24 2.50 0.93 -14.46
CA ARG A 24 1.35 0.87 -13.57
C ARG A 24 1.53 -0.21 -12.50
N VAL A 25 1.10 0.08 -11.28
CA VAL A 25 1.19 -0.85 -10.16
C VAL A 25 -0.16 -1.37 -9.70
N ARG A 26 -0.14 -2.54 -9.06
CA ARG A 26 -1.28 -3.14 -8.36
C ARG A 26 -0.99 -3.12 -6.87
N LYS A 27 -1.89 -2.55 -6.08
CA LYS A 27 -1.82 -2.53 -4.62
C LYS A 27 -2.45 -3.81 -4.06
N ARG A 28 -1.75 -4.51 -3.17
CA ARG A 28 -2.25 -5.70 -2.47
C ARG A 28 -1.97 -5.60 -0.98
N LEU A 29 -2.96 -5.89 -0.15
CA LEU A 29 -2.75 -5.99 1.30
C LEU A 29 -1.82 -7.17 1.60
N LEU A 30 -0.74 -6.90 2.32
CA LEU A 30 0.19 -7.91 2.81
C LEU A 30 -0.18 -8.35 4.22
N LEU A 31 -0.33 -7.39 5.13
CA LEU A 31 -0.45 -7.64 6.56
C LEU A 31 -1.37 -6.61 7.22
N ILE A 32 -2.20 -7.08 8.15
CA ILE A 32 -2.93 -6.25 9.09
C ILE A 32 -2.13 -6.25 10.39
N LEU A 33 -1.76 -5.07 10.87
CA LEU A 33 -1.00 -4.84 12.10
C LEU A 33 -1.87 -4.05 13.08
N PRO A 34 -1.60 -4.11 14.39
CA PRO A 34 -2.32 -3.31 15.38
C PRO A 34 -2.30 -1.80 15.08
N GLN A 35 -1.16 -1.31 14.57
CA GLN A 35 -0.92 0.09 14.21
C GLN A 35 -1.42 0.48 12.81
N GLY A 36 -1.90 -0.48 12.00
CA GLY A 36 -2.33 -0.19 10.64
C GLY A 36 -2.10 -1.32 9.64
N GLU A 37 -2.16 -1.00 8.35
CA GLU A 37 -2.15 -1.99 7.27
C GLU A 37 -0.93 -1.81 6.37
N LYS A 38 -0.22 -2.90 6.08
CA LYS A 38 0.90 -2.92 5.15
C LYS A 38 0.45 -3.48 3.80
N TYR A 39 0.77 -2.76 2.75
CA TYR A 39 0.47 -3.08 1.36
C TYR A 39 1.75 -3.23 0.54
N ASP A 40 1.70 -4.10 -0.47
CA ASP A 40 2.70 -4.23 -1.53
C ASP A 40 2.18 -3.56 -2.81
N TYR A 41 3.07 -2.90 -3.53
CA TYR A 41 2.88 -2.49 -4.91
C TYR A 41 3.67 -3.41 -5.82
N SER A 42 2.96 -4.10 -6.71
CA SER A 42 3.57 -4.97 -7.71
C SER A 42 3.38 -4.42 -9.11
N CYS A 43 4.38 -4.62 -9.97
CA CYS A 43 4.30 -4.31 -11.39
C CYS A 43 3.12 -5.03 -12.04
N ALA A 44 2.22 -4.29 -12.68
CA ALA A 44 1.03 -4.85 -13.31
C ALA A 44 1.34 -5.80 -14.49
N PHE A 45 2.58 -5.78 -15.01
CA PHE A 45 3.00 -6.58 -16.17
C PHE A 45 3.79 -7.83 -15.77
N CYS A 46 4.81 -7.71 -14.91
CA CYS A 46 5.71 -8.82 -14.55
C CYS A 46 5.58 -9.31 -13.11
N GLY A 47 4.68 -8.70 -12.31
CA GLY A 47 4.39 -9.11 -10.93
C GLY A 47 5.49 -8.80 -9.90
N THR A 48 6.61 -8.21 -10.31
CA THR A 48 7.69 -7.83 -9.38
C THR A 48 7.20 -6.80 -8.37
N SER A 49 7.46 -7.03 -7.08
CA SER A 49 7.28 -6.00 -6.05
C SER A 49 8.22 -4.83 -6.34
N VAL A 50 7.65 -3.63 -6.35
CA VAL A 50 8.33 -2.38 -6.71
C VAL A 50 8.22 -1.32 -5.62
N GLY A 51 7.52 -1.62 -4.53
CA GLY A 51 7.41 -0.75 -3.36
C GLY A 51 6.40 -1.27 -2.36
N ASP A 52 6.35 -0.69 -1.16
CA ASP A 52 5.35 -0.96 -0.15
C ASP A 52 4.72 0.34 0.38
N LYS A 53 3.57 0.20 1.06
CA LYS A 53 2.89 1.32 1.74
C LYS A 53 2.37 0.84 3.09
N LEU A 54 2.63 1.61 4.13
CA LEU A 54 2.05 1.43 5.45
C LEU A 54 0.99 2.52 5.66
N VAL A 55 -0.26 2.11 5.86
CA VAL A 55 -1.36 3.00 6.27
C VAL A 55 -1.50 2.87 7.77
N THR A 56 -1.26 3.94 8.51
CA THR A 56 -1.43 3.92 9.98
C THR A 56 -2.89 4.15 10.35
N ALA A 57 -3.46 3.23 11.13
CA ALA A 57 -4.80 3.41 11.67
C ALA A 57 -4.73 4.38 12.85
N ARG A 58 -5.60 5.41 12.87
CA ARG A 58 -5.68 6.35 13.99
C ARG A 58 -6.31 5.73 15.23
N ASP A 59 -7.13 4.69 15.05
CA ASP A 59 -7.75 3.92 16.13
C ASP A 59 -7.30 2.46 16.02
N GLY A 60 -6.59 1.98 17.04
CA GLY A 60 -5.87 0.70 17.01
C GLY A 60 -6.76 -0.51 16.78
N VAL A 61 -6.39 -1.35 15.81
CA VAL A 61 -7.05 -2.62 15.55
C VAL A 61 -6.75 -3.57 16.71
N ARG A 62 -7.75 -3.88 17.54
CA ARG A 62 -7.64 -4.90 18.59
C ARG A 62 -7.72 -6.29 17.96
N ILE A 63 -6.56 -6.90 17.71
CA ILE A 63 -6.49 -8.30 17.30
C ILE A 63 -6.95 -9.15 18.49
N LEU A 64 -8.18 -9.67 18.44
CA LEU A 64 -8.67 -10.65 19.40
C LEU A 64 -7.99 -12.00 19.10
N SER A 65 -6.77 -12.17 19.60
CA SER A 65 -6.16 -13.50 19.71
C SER A 65 -6.83 -14.21 20.89
N ARG A 66 -7.52 -15.31 20.58
CA ARG A 66 -8.24 -16.16 21.53
C ARG A 66 -7.31 -16.79 22.57
#